data_AF-A0A1W1WQP2-F1
#
_entry.id   AF-A0A1W1WQP2-F1
#
_cell.length_a   1.000
_cell.length_b   1.000
_cell.length_c   1.000
_cell.angle_alpha   90.00
_cell.angle_beta   90.00
_cell.angle_gamma   90.00
#
_symmetry.space_group_name_H-M   'P 1'
#
loop_
_entity.id
_entity.type
_entity.pdbx_description
1 polymer ?
#
loop_
_entity_poly.entity_id
_entity_poly.type
_entity_poly.pdbx_seq_one_letter_code
_entity_poly.pdbx_strand_id
1 'polypeptide(L)' 'MTTPLRPTRAWLGLQSWAGLRWFAVTVIGETPTRYRVQCNESFRLPGGRWKQLGDVITVPKQAIRFASPDAD' A
#
# COMPACT_ATOMS: atom_id res chain seq x y z
N MET A 1 -0.66 12.57 21.48
CA MET A 1 -0.85 13.52 20.36
C MET A 1 -0.51 12.78 19.08
N THR A 2 -1.51 12.26 18.37
CA THR A 2 -1.29 11.57 17.09
C THR A 2 -1.34 12.63 16.00
N THR A 3 -0.19 13.12 15.56
CA THR A 3 -0.09 14.03 14.41
C THR A 3 -0.87 13.40 13.25
N PRO A 4 -1.85 14.08 12.63
CA PRO A 4 -2.47 13.56 11.44
C PRO A 4 -1.37 13.48 10.39
N LEU A 5 -0.90 12.26 10.13
CA LEU A 5 -0.01 12.00 9.01
C LEU A 5 -0.73 12.53 7.77
N ARG A 6 -0.13 13.51 7.10
CA ARG A 6 -0.66 13.98 5.83
C ARG A 6 -0.79 12.75 4.93
N PRO A 7 -1.92 12.58 4.22
CA PRO A 7 -2.08 11.46 3.30
C PRO A 7 -0.91 11.47 2.33
N THR A 8 -0.05 10.47 2.45
CA THR A 8 1.21 10.40 1.72
C THR A 8 1.06 9.37 0.60
N ARG A 9 1.32 9.78 -0.64
CA ARG A 9 1.30 8.86 -1.78
C ARG A 9 2.43 7.85 -1.63
N ALA A 10 2.11 6.59 -1.87
CA ALA A 10 3.06 5.49 -1.79
C ALA A 10 2.65 4.36 -2.75
N TRP A 11 3.48 3.33 -2.81
CA TRP A 11 3.32 2.17 -3.67
C TRP A 11 3.38 0.91 -2.83
N LEU A 12 2.41 0.02 -3.04
CA LEU A 12 2.32 -1.29 -2.41
C LEU A 12 2.87 -2.36 -3.35
N GLY A 13 3.94 -3.02 -2.94
CA GLY A 13 4.50 -4.17 -3.63
C GLY A 13 3.77 -5.44 -3.25
N LEU A 14 3.16 -6.11 -4.23
CA LEU A 14 2.54 -7.43 -4.07
C LEU A 14 3.30 -8.46 -4.88
N GLN A 15 3.78 -9.49 -4.19
CA GLN A 15 4.43 -10.62 -4.83
C GLN A 15 3.37 -11.56 -5.40
N SER A 16 3.51 -11.91 -6.67
CA SER A 16 2.70 -12.91 -7.35
C SER A 16 3.61 -13.97 -7.98
N TRP A 17 3.01 -15.05 -8.48
CA TRP A 17 3.73 -16.07 -9.25
C TRP A 17 4.38 -15.48 -10.52
N ALA A 18 3.82 -14.40 -11.06
CA ALA A 18 4.34 -13.68 -12.23
C ALA A 18 5.33 -12.56 -11.85
N GLY A 19 5.80 -12.52 -10.61
CA GLY A 19 6.73 -11.51 -10.10
C GLY A 19 6.08 -10.44 -9.23
N LEU A 20 6.88 -9.43 -8.88
CA LEU A 20 6.50 -8.30 -8.05
C LEU A 20 5.74 -7.26 -8.87
N ARG A 21 4.57 -6.84 -8.40
CA ARG A 21 3.83 -5.71 -8.96
C ARG A 21 3.63 -4.61 -7.94
N TRP A 22 3.70 -3.37 -8.40
CA TRP A 22 3.50 -2.19 -7.57
C TRP A 22 2.12 -1.59 -7.85
N PHE A 23 1.41 -1.24 -6.79
CA PHE A 23 0.07 -0.65 -6.86
C PHE A 23 0.05 0.69 -6.12
N ALA A 24 -0.59 1.69 -6.68
CA ALA A 24 -0.68 3.01 -6.06
C ALA A 24 -1.59 2.98 -4.82
N VAL A 25 -1.09 3.51 -3.71
CA VAL A 25 -1.82 3.58 -2.44
C VAL A 25 -1.56 4.92 -1.73
N THR A 26 -2.45 5.27 -0.81
CA THR A 26 -2.28 6.45 0.04
C THR A 26 -2.12 6.01 1.49
N VAL A 27 -0.99 6.34 2.12
CA VAL A 27 -0.79 6.08 3.56
C VAL A 27 -1.62 7.09 4.35
N ILE A 28 -2.57 6.59 5.14
CA ILE A 28 -3.47 7.38 5.98
C ILE A 28 -3.18 7.22 7.47
N GLY A 29 -2.32 6.27 7.84
CA GLY A 29 -1.92 6.03 9.21
C GLY A 29 -0.80 5.02 9.33
N GLU A 30 -0.22 4.95 10.51
CA GLU A 30 0.92 4.09 10.80
C GLU A 30 0.73 3.43 12.16
N THR A 31 1.15 2.17 12.24
CA THR A 31 1.43 1.45 13.48
C THR A 31 2.93 1.13 13.50
N PRO A 32 3.51 0.73 14.65
CA PRO A 32 4.96 0.49 14.74
C PRO A 32 5.51 -0.43 13.65
N THR A 33 4.74 -1.42 13.22
CA THR A 33 5.15 -2.45 12.24
C THR A 33 4.41 -2.41 10.92
N ARG A 34 3.33 -1.61 10.79
CA ARG A 34 2.46 -1.62 9.60
C ARG A 34 2.01 -0.23 9.21
N TYR A 35 1.70 -0.04 7.94
CA TYR A 35 0.97 1.13 7.46
C TYR A 35 -0.50 0.80 7.26
N ARG A 36 -1.37 1.74 7.62
CA ARG A 36 -2.76 1.76 7.20
C ARG A 36 -2.83 2.57 5.92
N VAL A 37 -3.24 1.91 4.84
CA VAL A 37 -3.25 2.49 3.50
C VAL A 37 -4.64 2.41 2.88
N GLN A 38 -4.99 3.42 2.10
CA GLN A 38 -6.15 3.44 1.23
C GLN A 38 -5.72 3.03 -0.18
N CYS A 39 -6.48 2.13 -0.81
CA CYS A 39 -6.21 1.64 -2.15
C CYS A 39 -6.61 2.70 -3.18
N ASN A 40 -5.70 3.12 -4.05
CA ASN A 40 -6.01 4.07 -5.14
C ASN A 40 -6.39 3.35 -6.44
N GLU A 41 -6.40 2.02 -6.44
CA GLU A 41 -6.85 1.17 -7.53
C GLU A 41 -7.33 -0.19 -6.99
N SER A 42 -8.05 -0.94 -7.82
CA SER A 42 -8.54 -2.27 -7.46
C SER A 42 -7.48 -3.32 -7.75
N PHE A 43 -7.12 -4.14 -6.75
CA PHE A 43 -6.12 -5.19 -6.90
C PHE A 43 -6.45 -6.42 -6.05
N ARG A 44 -5.74 -7.52 -6.31
CA ARG A 44 -5.91 -8.79 -5.60
C ARG A 44 -4.75 -9.01 -4.64
N LEU A 45 -5.08 -9.21 -3.36
CA LEU A 45 -4.11 -9.54 -2.33
C LEU A 45 -3.62 -11.00 -2.44
N PRO A 46 -2.43 -11.30 -1.88
CA PRO A 46 -1.98 -12.67 -1.65
C PRO A 46 -3.04 -13.43 -0.83
N GLY A 47 -3.41 -14.63 -1.27
CA GLY A 47 -4.54 -15.38 -0.70
C GLY A 47 -5.89 -15.12 -1.39
N GLY A 48 -5.89 -14.32 -2.46
CA GLY A 48 -6.98 -14.27 -3.42
C GLY A 48 -8.10 -13.26 -3.12
N ARG A 49 -7.97 -12.49 -2.03
CA ARG A 49 -8.94 -11.46 -1.64
C ARG A 49 -8.85 -10.23 -2.56
N TRP A 50 -9.97 -9.84 -3.16
CA TRP A 50 -10.05 -8.62 -3.96
C TRP A 50 -10.23 -7.39 -3.07
N LYS A 51 -9.61 -6.30 -3.47
CA LYS A 51 -9.74 -4.97 -2.88
C LYS A 51 -10.15 -3.98 -3.94
N GLN A 52 -11.04 -3.08 -3.55
CA GLN A 52 -11.61 -2.06 -4.43
C GLN A 52 -10.92 -0.71 -4.19
N LEU A 53 -11.04 0.18 -5.17
CA LEU A 53 -10.71 1.59 -5.01
C LEU A 53 -11.35 2.15 -3.73
N GLY A 54 -10.55 2.82 -2.91
CA GLY A 54 -11.00 3.43 -1.66
C GLY A 54 -10.98 2.49 -0.45
N ASP A 55 -10.78 1.17 -0.63
CA ASP A 55 -10.65 0.24 0.48
C ASP A 55 -9.46 0.59 1.37
N VAL A 56 -9.66 0.45 2.67
CA VAL A 56 -8.60 0.66 3.67
C VAL A 56 -8.08 -0.66 4.17
N ILE A 57 -6.78 -0.88 4.03
CA ILE A 57 -6.09 -2.10 4.46
C ILE A 57 -4.85 -1.80 5.30
N THR A 58 -4.38 -2.81 6.02
CA THR A 58 -3.17 -2.71 6.83
C THR A 58 -2.09 -3.62 6.27
N VAL A 59 -0.95 -3.05 5.90
CA VAL A 59 0.15 -3.75 5.20
C VAL A 59 1.46 -3.57 5.95
N PRO A 60 2.37 -4.56 5.93
CA PRO A 60 3.67 -4.43 6.58
C PRO A 60 4.49 -3.31 5.93
N LYS A 61 5.26 -2.56 6.73
CA LYS A 61 6.04 -1.40 6.24
C LYS A 61 6.97 -1.74 5.09
N GLN A 62 7.58 -2.93 5.12
CA GLN A 62 8.49 -3.42 4.10
C GLN A 62 7.86 -3.57 2.71
N ALA A 63 6.53 -3.73 2.62
CA ALA A 63 5.79 -3.82 1.37
C ALA A 63 5.46 -2.46 0.75
N ILE A 64 5.77 -1.35 1.45
CA ILE A 64 5.52 0.01 0.99
C ILE A 64 6.80 0.66 0.46
N ARG A 65 6.66 1.44 -0.61
CA ARG A 65 7.68 2.36 -1.13
C ARG A 65 7.07 3.74 -1.30
N PHE A 66 7.77 4.78 -0.84
CA PHE A 66 7.30 6.18 -0.94
C PHE A 66 7.74 6.86 -2.25
N ALA A 67 8.73 6.31 -2.94
CA ALA A 67 9.15 6.76 -4.27
C ALA A 67 8.44 5.96 -5.37
N SER A 68 8.36 6.53 -6.58
CA SER A 68 7.91 5.79 -7.77
C SER A 68 8.90 4.66 -8.06
N PRO A 69 8.45 3.40 -8.21
CA PRO A 69 9.35 2.29 -8.50
C PRO A 69 9.97 2.37 -9.90
N ASP A 70 9.37 3.12 -10.82
CA ASP A 70 9.83 3.33 -12.21
C ASP A 70 10.71 4.60 -12.39
N ALA A 71 11.12 5.25 -11.31
CA ALA A 71 12.03 6.40 -11.37
C ALA A 71 13.48 5.93 -11.17
N ASP A 72 14.03 5.28 -12.20
CA ASP A 72 15.49 5.11 -12.42
C ASP A 72 15.80 5.46 -13.88
#